data_AF-A0AAQ4DWX0-F1
#
_entry.id   AF-A0AAQ4DWX0-F1
#
_cell.length_a   1.000
_cell.length_b   1.000
_cell.length_c   1.000
_cell.angle_alpha   90.00
_cell.angle_beta   90.00
_cell.angle_gamma   90.00
#
_symmetry.space_group_name_H-M   'P 1'
#
loop_
_entity.id
_entity.type
_entity.pdbx_description
1 polymer ?
#
loop_
_entity_poly.entity_id
_entity_poly.type
_entity_poly.pdbx_seq_one_letter_code
_entity_poly.pdbx_strand_id
1 'polypeptide(L)' 'MSDEEFGFNKTALAARRLEKPKKLSQMANKYWMEILSQQYNFDRDAIEVASLEGLTSADLLTFFKVRLPSVTSLLVNAL' A
#
# COMPACT_ATOMS: atom_id res chain seq x y z
N MET A 1 7.49 -2.89 -16.68
CA MET A 1 6.09 -2.73 -16.29
C MET A 1 5.39 -1.93 -17.38
N SER A 2 4.46 -2.54 -18.10
CA SER A 2 3.57 -1.81 -19.00
C SER A 2 2.47 -1.10 -18.19
N ASP A 3 1.81 -0.10 -18.77
CA ASP A 3 0.68 0.55 -18.11
C ASP A 3 -0.51 -0.40 -17.90
N GLU A 4 -0.66 -1.39 -18.79
CA GLU A 4 -1.66 -2.46 -18.65
C GLU A 4 -1.36 -3.36 -17.43
N GLU A 5 -0.13 -3.81 -17.28
CA GLU A 5 0.31 -4.61 -16.14
C GLU A 5 0.16 -3.83 -14.82
N PHE A 6 0.50 -2.54 -14.83
CA PHE A 6 0.29 -1.65 -13.69
C PHE A 6 -1.19 -1.52 -13.33
N GLY A 7 -2.05 -1.28 -14.33
CA GLY A 7 -3.50 -1.17 -14.14
C GLY A 7 -4.13 -2.45 -13.57
N PHE A 8 -3.68 -3.62 -14.05
CA PHE A 8 -4.12 -4.91 -13.51
C PHE A 8 -3.71 -5.08 -12.05
N ASN A 9 -2.44 -4.85 -11.72
CA ASN A 9 -1.93 -4.98 -10.35
C ASN A 9 -2.62 -4.01 -9.39
N LYS A 10 -2.87 -2.77 -9.84
CA LYS A 10 -3.60 -1.74 -9.09
C LYS A 10 -5.03 -2.19 -8.78
N THR A 11 -5.74 -2.72 -9.77
CA THR A 11 -7.11 -3.22 -9.61
C THR A 11 -7.15 -4.43 -8.68
N ALA A 12 -6.22 -5.37 -8.83
CA ALA A 12 -6.12 -6.54 -7.96
C ALA A 12 -5.84 -6.15 -6.49
N LEU A 13 -4.98 -5.15 -6.27
CA LEU A 13 -4.71 -4.62 -4.94
C LEU A 13 -5.95 -3.95 -4.32
N ALA A 14 -6.68 -3.14 -5.10
CA ALA A 14 -7.92 -2.51 -4.64
C ALA A 14 -8.97 -3.56 -4.22
N ALA A 15 -9.18 -4.59 -5.05
CA ALA A 15 -10.09 -5.68 -4.73
C ALA A 15 -9.69 -6.43 -3.44
N ARG A 16 -8.40 -6.69 -3.26
CA ARG A 16 -7.88 -7.33 -2.04
C ARG A 16 -8.08 -6.46 -0.79
N ARG A 17 -7.90 -5.14 -0.91
CA ARG A 17 -8.13 -4.19 0.20
C ARG A 17 -9.59 -4.12 0.62
N LEU A 18 -10.52 -4.16 -0.34
CA LEU A 18 -11.96 -4.07 -0.08
C LEU A 18 -12.61 -5.42 0.29
N GLU A 19 -11.85 -6.52 0.32
CA GLU A 19 -12.40 -7.81 0.69
C GLU A 19 -12.96 -7.76 2.13
N LYS A 20 -14.26 -8.02 2.25
CA LYS A 20 -14.94 -7.99 3.56
C LYS A 20 -14.46 -9.16 4.43
N PRO A 21 -14.17 -8.93 5.72
CA PRO A 21 -13.87 -10.00 6.66
C PRO A 21 -14.99 -11.05 6.68
N LYS A 22 -14.62 -12.34 6.59
CA LYS A 22 -15.58 -13.46 6.57
C LYS A 22 -15.93 -13.96 7.97
N LYS A 23 -15.14 -13.56 8.97
CA LYS A 23 -15.29 -13.95 10.38
C LYS A 23 -15.25 -12.72 11.27
N LEU A 24 -16.01 -12.76 12.36
CA LEU A 24 -16.02 -11.69 13.37
C LEU A 24 -14.61 -11.42 13.94
N SER A 25 -13.82 -12.48 14.17
CA SER A 25 -12.44 -12.34 14.67
C SER A 25 -11.53 -11.56 13.73
N GLN A 26 -11.73 -11.66 12.41
CA GLN A 26 -10.97 -10.89 11.43
C GLN A 26 -11.37 -9.42 11.46
N MET A 27 -12.66 -9.13 11.55
CA MET A 27 -13.17 -7.76 11.69
C MET A 27 -12.69 -7.11 13.00
N ALA A 28 -12.77 -7.85 14.11
CA ALA A 28 -12.27 -7.39 15.41
C ALA A 28 -10.76 -7.12 15.39
N ASN A 29 -9.97 -8.02 14.78
CA ASN A 29 -8.54 -7.81 14.64
C ASN A 29 -8.22 -6.54 13.82
N LYS A 30 -8.93 -6.31 12.72
CA LYS A 30 -8.76 -5.11 11.90
C LYS A 30 -8.94 -3.82 12.72
N TYR A 31 -10.04 -3.69 13.46
CA TYR A 31 -10.25 -2.51 14.32
C TYR A 31 -9.26 -2.43 15.48
N TRP A 32 -8.88 -3.58 16.05
CA TRP A 32 -7.91 -3.63 17.13
C TRP A 32 -6.54 -3.13 16.70
N MET A 33 -6.11 -3.39 15.45
CA MET A 33 -4.85 -2.87 14.91
C MET A 33 -4.86 -1.35 14.75
N GLU A 34 -5.99 -0.74 14.37
CA GLU A 34 -6.13 0.72 14.31
C GLU A 34 -6.05 1.36 15.70
N ILE A 35 -6.63 0.70 16.72
CA ILE A 35 -6.57 1.14 18.11
C ILE A 35 -5.14 1.00 18.65
N LEU A 36 -4.51 -0.16 18.46
CA LEU A 36 -3.17 -0.46 18.96
C LEU A 36 -2.10 0.46 18.35
N SER A 37 -2.25 0.80 17.07
CA SER A 37 -1.39 1.78 16.38
C SER A 37 -1.75 3.25 16.65
N GLN A 38 -2.84 3.50 17.39
CA GLN A 38 -3.39 4.84 17.67
C GLN A 38 -3.72 5.65 16.41
N GLN A 39 -3.97 5.00 15.28
CA GLN A 39 -4.31 5.67 14.02
C GLN A 39 -5.82 5.90 13.89
N TYR A 40 -6.64 5.06 14.53
CA TYR A 40 -8.11 5.17 14.59
C TYR A 40 -8.78 5.36 13.22
N ASN A 41 -8.15 4.86 12.14
CA ASN A 41 -8.69 4.98 10.79
C ASN A 41 -9.54 3.76 10.44
N PHE A 42 -10.78 3.74 10.94
CA PHE A 42 -11.67 2.60 10.74
C PHE A 42 -12.20 2.47 9.31
N ASP A 43 -12.09 3.52 8.50
CA ASP A 43 -12.46 3.55 7.07
C ASP A 43 -11.23 3.49 6.13
N ARG A 44 -10.09 3.04 6.67
CA ARG A 44 -8.80 3.00 5.95
C ARG A 44 -8.90 2.39 4.56
N ASP A 45 -9.55 1.24 4.42
CA ASP A 45 -9.56 0.54 3.13
C ASP A 45 -10.24 1.37 2.03
N ALA A 46 -11.33 2.08 2.34
CA ALA A 46 -12.00 2.95 1.37
C ALA A 46 -11.12 4.15 1.00
N ILE A 47 -10.50 4.80 2.01
CA ILE A 47 -9.63 5.96 1.82
C ILE A 47 -8.37 5.60 1.03
N GLU A 48 -7.73 4.48 1.37
CA GLU A 48 -6.52 4.01 0.69
C GLU A 48 -6.81 3.58 -0.76
N VAL A 49 -7.97 2.96 -1.02
CA VAL A 49 -8.37 2.60 -2.39
C VAL A 49 -8.71 3.83 -3.23
N ALA A 50 -9.43 4.81 -2.67
CA ALA A 50 -9.67 6.08 -3.36
C ALA A 50 -8.35 6.81 -3.70
N SER A 51 -7.38 6.75 -2.78
CA SER A 51 -6.04 7.30 -3.04
C SER A 51 -5.29 6.50 -4.11
N LEU A 52 -5.42 5.17 -4.10
CA LEU A 52 -4.82 4.28 -5.07
C LEU A 52 -5.30 4.63 -6.48
N GLU A 53 -6.58 4.91 -6.70
CA GLU A 53 -7.16 5.28 -8.00
C GLU A 53 -6.43 6.44 -8.69
N GLY A 54 -5.87 7.40 -7.94
CA GLY A 54 -5.09 8.51 -8.49
C GLY A 54 -3.65 8.17 -8.91
N LEU A 55 -3.09 7.04 -8.47
CA LEU A 55 -1.67 6.72 -8.68
C LEU A 55 -1.35 6.29 -10.12
N THR A 56 -0.21 6.76 -10.63
CA THR A 56 0.36 6.40 -11.93
C THR A 56 1.60 5.50 -11.78
N SER A 57 1.98 4.85 -12.88
CA SER A 57 3.22 4.06 -12.95
C SER A 57 4.47 4.92 -12.69
N ALA A 58 4.45 6.19 -13.10
CA ALA A 58 5.52 7.16 -12.85
C ALA A 58 5.67 7.53 -11.36
N ASP A 59 4.56 7.66 -10.62
CA ASP A 59 4.60 7.91 -9.17
C ASP A 59 5.29 6.76 -8.43
N LEU A 60 4.98 5.52 -8.82
CA LEU A 60 5.60 4.33 -8.23
C LEU A 60 7.10 4.26 -8.51
N LEU A 61 7.51 4.56 -9.75
CA LEU A 61 8.93 4.64 -10.11
C LEU A 61 9.66 5.74 -9.34
N THR A 62 9.02 6.88 -9.15
CA THR A 62 9.57 8.00 -8.39
C THR A 62 9.72 7.62 -6.92
N PHE A 63 8.71 7.00 -6.31
CA PHE A 63 8.77 6.47 -4.96
C PHE A 63 9.96 5.51 -4.79
N PHE A 64 10.15 4.57 -5.71
CA PHE A 64 11.27 3.62 -5.66
C PHE A 64 12.62 4.34 -5.71
N LYS A 65 12.79 5.28 -6.65
CA LYS A 65 14.04 6.06 -6.79
C LYS A 65 14.38 6.89 -5.54
N VAL A 66 13.37 7.44 -4.87
CA VAL A 66 13.56 8.30 -3.68
C VAL A 66 13.78 7.47 -2.41
N ARG A 67 13.01 6.40 -2.22
CA ARG A 67 12.97 5.64 -0.95
C ARG A 67 13.91 4.45 -0.91
N LEU A 68 14.33 3.95 -2.06
CA LEU A 68 15.28 2.86 -2.17
C LEU A 68 16.51 3.40 -2.90
N PRO A 69 17.50 3.92 -2.15
CA PRO A 69 18.78 4.28 -2.74
C PRO A 69 19.33 3.06 -3.48
N SER A 70 19.93 3.24 -4.65
CA SER A 70 20.61 2.12 -5.31
C SER A 70 21.59 1.49 -4.32
N VAL A 71 21.64 0.16 -4.28
CA VAL A 71 22.48 -0.64 -3.36
C VAL A 71 23.94 -0.14 -3.32
N THR A 72 24.40 0.52 -4.39
CA THR A 72 25.70 1.20 -4.46
C THR A 72 25.90 2.33 -3.46
N SER A 73 24.88 3.09 -3.07
CA SER A 73 25.04 4.20 -2.09
C SER A 73 25.07 3.74 -0.63
N LEU A 74 24.49 2.58 -0.32
CA LEU A 74 24.54 2.00 1.02
C LEU A 74 25.91 1.39 1.33
N LEU A 75 26.64 0.91 0.32
CA LEU A 75 28.00 0.39 0.46
C LEU A 75 29.06 1.50 0.56
N VAL A 76 28.83 2.68 -0.04
CA VAL A 76 29.78 3.81 0.01
C VAL A 76 29.76 4.50 1.39
N ASN A 77 28.66 4.43 2.13
CA ASN A 77 28.56 5.00 3.49
C ASN A 77 28.89 3.99 4.61
N ALA A 78 29.28 2.76 4.27
CA ALA A 78 29.65 1.70 5.21
C ALA A 78 31.15 1.36 5.20
N LEU A 79 31.97 2.16 4.50
CA LEU A 79 33.43 2.15 4.48
C LEU A 79 33.96 3.54 4.83
#